data_AF-W7YXD6-F1
#
_entry.id   AF-W7YXD6-F1
#
_cell.length_a   1.000
_cell.length_b   1.000
_cell.length_c   1.000
_cell.angle_alpha   90.00
_cell.angle_beta   90.00
_cell.angle_gamma   90.00
#
_symmetry.space_group_name_H-M   'P 1'
#
loop_
_entity.id
_entity.type
_entity.pdbx_description
1 polymer ?
#
loop_
_entity_poly.entity_id
_entity_poly.type
_entity_poly.pdbx_seq_one_letter_code
_entity_poly.pdbx_strand_id
1 'polypeptide(L)'
;MISRTDETIPDAIRNIQKDLTRHLSFGHTREITVGRDYAEAGIGDLLDWMDKEPNFHISSFLTTAHGKAKDIAQLIPLYEQMPAEVLRKMTLQHIMFSTSVRDILISTYSKVGFATNYLSIRKEAIPSENDKQEKWAGIQGAALYQEDKMKGTLNVEDARAIAWANGRLGKQAFSVTWDEGKSRASVLFNKLKATRKVKMTKKGPQFMIKLYASGNLIYKKDTKKRNDTELTHLITKLLNSKIEEDLSSAITMTKRVGADALKLGTLLEWKYPGYWKNIQEDWSEYYKNQSDIRIQTKVDVIYTTNQP
;
A
#
# COMPACT_ATOMS: atom_id res chain seq x y z
N MET A 1 13.37 -25.67 3.98
CA MET A 1 13.76 -24.59 3.05
C MET A 1 15.23 -24.77 2.73
N ILE A 2 15.60 -24.80 1.45
CA ILE A 2 17.01 -24.79 1.02
C ILE A 2 17.38 -23.33 0.74
N SER A 3 18.55 -22.90 1.21
CA SER A 3 19.07 -21.56 0.99
C SER A 3 20.58 -21.61 0.76
N ARG A 4 21.07 -20.72 -0.10
CA ARG A 4 22.48 -20.48 -0.37
C ARG A 4 22.72 -18.97 -0.41
N THR A 5 23.98 -18.59 -0.28
CA THR A 5 24.43 -17.20 -0.35
C THR A 5 25.52 -17.12 -1.41
N ASP A 6 25.50 -16.06 -2.19
CA ASP A 6 26.51 -15.72 -3.19
C ASP A 6 26.44 -14.20 -3.43
N GLU A 7 27.34 -13.67 -4.24
CA GLU A 7 27.42 -12.23 -4.57
C GLU A 7 26.26 -11.77 -5.46
N THR A 8 25.75 -12.66 -6.32
CA THR A 8 24.66 -12.35 -7.26
C THR A 8 23.48 -13.29 -7.11
N ILE A 9 22.27 -12.80 -7.43
CA ILE A 9 21.05 -13.62 -7.44
C ILE A 9 21.19 -14.86 -8.36
N PRO A 10 21.69 -14.74 -9.61
CA PRO A 10 21.95 -15.91 -10.46
C PRO A 10 22.90 -16.94 -9.85
N ASP A 11 24.00 -16.50 -9.22
CA ASP A 11 24.96 -17.42 -8.61
C ASP A 11 24.37 -18.11 -7.37
N ALA A 12 23.60 -17.39 -6.56
CA ALA A 12 22.86 -17.95 -5.43
C ALA A 12 21.83 -19.00 -5.89
N ILE A 13 21.06 -18.71 -6.95
CA ILE A 13 20.12 -19.67 -7.56
C ILE A 13 20.86 -20.90 -8.10
N ARG A 14 21.99 -20.72 -8.80
CA ARG A 14 22.84 -21.82 -9.28
C ARG A 14 23.33 -22.69 -8.14
N ASN A 15 23.71 -22.10 -7.01
CA ASN A 15 24.12 -22.87 -5.84
C ASN A 15 22.95 -23.62 -5.21
N ILE A 16 21.75 -23.05 -5.14
CA ILE A 16 20.56 -23.76 -4.66
C ILE A 16 20.24 -24.95 -5.59
N GLN A 17 20.38 -24.76 -6.89
CA GLN A 17 20.09 -25.80 -7.89
C GLN A 17 20.96 -27.06 -7.71
N LYS A 18 22.19 -26.94 -7.18
CA LYS A 18 23.09 -28.08 -6.90
C LYS A 18 22.52 -29.04 -5.86
N ASP A 19 21.64 -28.55 -4.96
CA ASP A 19 21.02 -29.35 -3.90
C ASP A 19 19.60 -29.81 -4.24
N LEU A 20 19.14 -29.53 -5.47
CA LEU A 20 17.79 -29.84 -5.92
C LEU A 20 17.80 -30.87 -7.04
N THR A 21 16.96 -31.88 -6.91
CA THR A 21 16.71 -32.87 -7.98
C THR A 21 15.84 -32.33 -9.10
N ARG A 22 15.14 -31.20 -8.88
CA ARG A 22 14.26 -30.53 -9.85
C ARG A 22 14.84 -29.19 -10.27
N HIS A 23 14.61 -28.81 -11.51
CA HIS A 23 14.95 -27.47 -11.98
C HIS A 23 14.06 -26.40 -11.33
N LEU A 24 14.69 -25.34 -10.84
CA LEU A 24 13.99 -24.15 -10.39
C LEU A 24 13.32 -23.45 -11.59
N SER A 25 12.08 -23.02 -11.40
CA SER A 25 11.34 -22.24 -12.38
C SER A 25 10.57 -21.14 -11.67
N PHE A 26 10.58 -19.94 -12.24
CA PHE A 26 9.92 -18.76 -11.69
C PHE A 26 8.61 -18.41 -12.41
N GLY A 27 8.16 -19.26 -13.35
CA GLY A 27 6.90 -19.10 -14.09
C GLY A 27 5.63 -19.16 -13.24
N HIS A 28 5.74 -19.56 -11.97
CA HIS A 28 4.63 -19.55 -11.03
C HIS A 28 4.84 -18.61 -9.86
N THR A 29 5.87 -17.75 -9.89
CA THR A 29 6.09 -16.76 -8.83
C THR A 29 4.93 -15.77 -8.81
N ARG A 30 4.26 -15.66 -7.66
CA ARG A 30 3.12 -14.73 -7.47
C ARG A 30 3.41 -13.61 -6.48
N GLU A 31 4.34 -13.82 -5.57
CA GLU A 31 4.64 -12.93 -4.46
C GLU A 31 6.14 -13.00 -4.19
N ILE A 32 6.75 -11.84 -4.00
CA ILE A 32 8.14 -11.68 -3.60
C ILE A 32 8.16 -10.80 -2.38
N THR A 33 8.94 -11.18 -1.38
CA THR A 33 9.16 -10.33 -0.22
C THR A 33 10.63 -10.04 -0.01
N VAL A 34 10.94 -8.76 0.16
CA VAL A 34 12.27 -8.28 0.52
C VAL A 34 12.32 -7.92 2.01
N GLY A 35 13.44 -8.18 2.66
CA GLY A 35 13.66 -7.75 4.04
C GLY A 35 13.97 -6.26 4.09
N ARG A 36 13.69 -5.62 5.22
CA ARG A 36 13.92 -4.18 5.43
C ARG A 36 15.34 -3.74 5.09
N ASP A 37 16.36 -4.43 5.61
CA ASP A 37 17.76 -4.05 5.42
C ASP A 37 18.14 -4.03 3.93
N TYR A 38 17.69 -5.04 3.18
CA TYR A 38 17.91 -5.11 1.73
C TYR A 38 17.11 -4.04 0.98
N ALA A 39 15.86 -3.80 1.40
CA ALA A 39 15.03 -2.75 0.85
C ALA A 39 15.64 -1.34 1.02
N GLU A 40 16.24 -1.05 2.18
CA GLU A 40 16.90 0.22 2.46
C GLU A 40 18.25 0.36 1.72
N ALA A 41 19.00 -0.74 1.57
CA ALA A 41 20.25 -0.77 0.82
C ALA A 41 20.04 -0.51 -0.69
N GLY A 42 19.00 -1.12 -1.25
CA GLY A 42 18.58 -1.01 -2.64
C GLY A 42 18.32 -2.39 -3.26
N ILE A 43 17.19 -2.51 -3.98
CA ILE A 43 16.74 -3.75 -4.62
C ILE A 43 17.00 -3.77 -6.13
N GLY A 44 17.89 -2.90 -6.62
CA GLY A 44 18.13 -2.73 -8.06
C GLY A 44 18.61 -4.00 -8.76
N ASP A 45 19.46 -4.79 -8.11
CA ASP A 45 19.94 -6.08 -8.61
C ASP A 45 18.80 -7.11 -8.73
N LEU A 46 17.85 -7.12 -7.78
CA LEU A 46 16.64 -7.92 -7.89
C LEU A 46 15.77 -7.48 -9.06
N LEU A 47 15.52 -6.17 -9.21
CA LEU A 47 14.72 -5.66 -10.32
C LEU A 47 15.36 -5.98 -11.67
N ASP A 48 16.69 -5.84 -11.77
CA ASP A 48 17.46 -6.14 -12.97
C ASP A 48 17.40 -7.64 -13.34
N TRP A 49 17.55 -8.51 -12.34
CA TRP A 49 17.40 -9.96 -12.56
C TRP A 49 15.99 -10.32 -13.02
N MET A 50 14.96 -9.72 -12.42
CA MET A 50 13.56 -10.02 -12.75
C MET A 50 13.15 -9.55 -14.15
N ASP A 51 13.72 -8.44 -14.62
CA ASP A 51 13.49 -7.94 -15.99
C ASP A 51 14.15 -8.84 -17.04
N LYS A 52 15.29 -9.46 -16.69
CA LYS A 52 16.06 -10.35 -17.57
C LYS A 52 15.62 -11.81 -17.54
N GLU A 53 15.01 -12.29 -16.45
CA GLU A 53 14.58 -13.69 -16.31
C GLU A 53 13.35 -13.98 -17.19
N PRO A 54 13.49 -14.76 -18.29
CA PRO A 54 12.44 -14.88 -19.31
C PRO A 54 11.14 -15.49 -18.80
N ASN A 55 11.22 -16.34 -17.77
CA ASN A 55 10.06 -17.00 -17.18
C ASN A 55 9.46 -16.22 -16.01
N PHE A 56 9.99 -15.04 -15.68
CA PHE A 56 9.48 -14.25 -14.58
C PHE A 56 8.23 -13.47 -14.98
N HIS A 57 7.13 -13.65 -14.26
CA HIS A 57 5.91 -12.89 -14.53
C HIS A 57 5.96 -11.51 -13.84
N ILE A 58 6.02 -10.43 -14.61
CA ILE A 58 5.95 -9.05 -14.09
C ILE A 58 4.62 -8.71 -13.35
N SER A 59 3.65 -9.63 -13.34
CA SER A 59 2.42 -9.53 -12.54
C SER A 59 2.57 -10.03 -11.10
N SER A 60 3.71 -10.62 -10.73
CA SER A 60 4.01 -10.95 -9.33
C SER A 60 3.99 -9.69 -8.47
N PHE A 61 3.53 -9.82 -7.23
CA PHE A 61 3.52 -8.73 -6.26
C PHE A 61 4.84 -8.65 -5.51
N LEU A 62 5.21 -7.43 -5.10
CA LEU A 62 6.31 -7.18 -4.18
C LEU A 62 5.77 -6.65 -2.84
N THR A 63 6.25 -7.24 -1.76
CA THR A 63 6.03 -6.80 -0.39
C THR A 63 7.34 -6.59 0.35
N THR A 64 7.28 -5.83 1.44
CA THR A 64 8.45 -5.52 2.25
C THR A 64 8.22 -6.01 3.67
N ALA A 65 9.10 -6.87 4.17
CA ALA A 65 9.06 -7.30 5.56
C ALA A 65 9.75 -6.28 6.45
N HIS A 66 9.17 -5.99 7.62
CA HIS A 66 9.83 -5.17 8.64
C HIS A 66 11.12 -5.78 9.15
N GLY A 67 11.18 -7.11 9.20
CA GLY A 67 12.37 -7.86 9.57
C GLY A 67 12.95 -8.63 8.40
N LYS A 68 13.45 -9.83 8.68
CA LYS A 68 14.06 -10.69 7.66
C LYS A 68 12.97 -11.37 6.84
N ALA A 69 13.05 -11.30 5.52
CA ALA A 69 12.10 -11.98 4.64
C ALA A 69 12.01 -13.50 4.92
N LYS A 70 13.10 -14.14 5.34
CA LYS A 70 13.11 -15.57 5.68
C LYS A 70 12.16 -15.96 6.82
N ASP A 71 11.78 -15.02 7.68
CA ASP A 71 10.83 -15.27 8.77
C ASP A 71 9.42 -15.55 8.26
N ILE A 72 9.09 -15.14 7.03
CA ILE A 72 7.80 -15.38 6.38
C ILE A 72 7.58 -16.87 6.13
N ALA A 73 8.62 -17.60 5.75
CA ALA A 73 8.48 -19.03 5.52
C ALA A 73 8.31 -19.84 6.82
N GLN A 74 8.46 -19.17 7.98
CA GLN A 74 8.20 -19.74 9.29
C GLN A 74 6.80 -19.37 9.80
N LEU A 75 5.99 -18.66 9.00
CA LEU A 75 4.58 -18.44 9.33
C LEU A 75 3.84 -19.78 9.34
N ILE A 76 2.91 -19.95 10.27
CA ILE A 76 1.99 -21.08 10.24
C ILE A 76 0.75 -20.67 9.44
N PRO A 77 0.49 -21.30 8.28
CA PRO A 77 -0.68 -20.97 7.49
C PRO A 77 -1.92 -21.67 8.09
N LEU A 78 -2.60 -21.04 9.05
CA LEU A 78 -3.76 -21.65 9.72
C LEU A 78 -4.94 -21.93 8.80
N TYR A 79 -5.14 -21.08 7.79
CA TYR A 79 -6.28 -21.16 6.87
C TYR A 79 -5.88 -21.39 5.42
N GLU A 80 -4.58 -21.51 5.15
CA GLU A 80 -4.03 -21.64 3.80
C GLU A 80 -3.12 -22.87 3.76
N GLN A 81 -2.83 -23.37 2.56
CA GLN A 81 -1.96 -24.55 2.43
C GLN A 81 -0.48 -24.23 2.64
N MET A 82 -0.06 -23.00 2.36
CA MET A 82 1.35 -22.60 2.38
C MET A 82 1.53 -21.17 2.91
N PRO A 83 2.65 -20.86 3.59
CA PRO A 83 2.96 -19.51 4.05
C PRO A 83 2.94 -18.45 2.93
N ALA A 84 3.39 -18.81 1.73
CA ALA A 84 3.39 -17.91 0.58
C ALA A 84 1.97 -17.54 0.11
N GLU A 85 0.99 -18.45 0.26
CA GLU A 85 -0.41 -18.15 -0.08
C GLU A 85 -1.03 -17.18 0.93
N VAL A 86 -0.62 -17.20 2.21
CA VAL A 86 -1.06 -16.20 3.20
C VAL A 86 -0.75 -14.79 2.68
N LEU A 87 0.49 -14.52 2.28
CA LEU A 87 0.89 -13.21 1.78
C LEU A 87 0.16 -12.82 0.50
N ARG A 88 0.10 -13.75 -0.46
CA ARG A 88 -0.60 -13.53 -1.72
C ARG A 88 -2.07 -13.17 -1.49
N LYS A 89 -2.76 -13.88 -0.60
CA LYS A 89 -4.17 -13.63 -0.26
C LYS A 89 -4.33 -12.29 0.44
N MET A 90 -3.43 -11.91 1.34
CA MET A 90 -3.41 -10.57 1.94
C MET A 90 -3.28 -9.47 0.89
N THR A 91 -2.39 -9.65 -0.09
CA THR A 91 -2.24 -8.70 -1.21
C THR A 91 -3.50 -8.62 -2.08
N LEU A 92 -4.12 -9.76 -2.39
CA LEU A 92 -5.36 -9.85 -3.21
C LEU A 92 -6.61 -9.30 -2.52
N GLN A 93 -6.61 -9.14 -1.19
CA GLN A 93 -7.71 -8.48 -0.49
C GLN A 93 -7.77 -6.97 -0.76
N HIS A 94 -6.71 -6.38 -1.33
CA HIS A 94 -6.62 -4.95 -1.62
C HIS A 94 -6.93 -4.07 -0.39
N ILE A 95 -6.49 -4.50 0.81
CA ILE A 95 -6.63 -3.72 2.05
C ILE A 95 -5.76 -2.46 2.01
N MET A 96 -4.63 -2.53 1.28
CA MET A 96 -3.74 -1.40 0.99
C MET A 96 -3.20 -1.54 -0.44
N PHE A 97 -1.90 -1.78 -0.61
CA PHE A 97 -1.25 -1.87 -1.90
C PHE A 97 -1.29 -3.29 -2.46
N SER A 98 -1.28 -3.36 -3.79
CA SER A 98 -1.05 -4.59 -4.55
C SER A 98 -0.07 -4.25 -5.68
N THR A 99 1.14 -3.91 -5.28
CA THR A 99 2.18 -3.39 -6.16
C THR A 99 2.85 -4.54 -6.87
N SER A 100 2.67 -4.58 -8.19
CA SER A 100 3.30 -5.57 -9.04
C SER A 100 4.69 -5.13 -9.47
N VAL A 101 5.50 -6.07 -9.93
CA VAL A 101 6.80 -5.80 -10.54
C VAL A 101 6.66 -4.85 -11.73
N ARG A 102 5.63 -5.03 -12.55
CA ARG A 102 5.28 -4.10 -13.62
C ARG A 102 5.10 -2.67 -13.10
N ASP A 103 4.41 -2.50 -11.98
CA ASP A 103 4.20 -1.17 -11.39
C ASP A 103 5.52 -0.52 -10.96
N ILE A 104 6.47 -1.32 -10.49
CA ILE A 104 7.80 -0.89 -10.03
C ILE A 104 8.67 -0.52 -11.21
N LEU A 105 8.71 -1.35 -12.26
CA LEU A 105 9.46 -1.07 -13.48
C LEU A 105 8.97 0.22 -14.15
N ILE A 106 7.65 0.42 -14.24
CA ILE A 106 7.07 1.69 -14.74
C ILE A 106 7.49 2.86 -13.84
N SER A 107 7.38 2.73 -12.52
CA SER A 107 7.78 3.79 -11.59
C SER A 107 9.26 4.15 -11.72
N THR A 108 10.13 3.14 -11.82
CA THR A 108 11.58 3.28 -11.97
C THR A 108 11.93 3.98 -13.28
N TYR A 109 11.32 3.55 -14.40
CA TYR A 109 11.51 4.18 -15.71
C TYR A 109 11.05 5.65 -15.72
N SER A 110 9.89 5.94 -15.12
CA SER A 110 9.38 7.31 -14.97
C SER A 110 10.05 8.09 -13.84
N LYS A 111 11.06 7.55 -13.14
CA LYS A 111 11.77 8.19 -12.01
C LYS A 111 10.84 8.66 -10.87
N VAL A 112 9.65 8.07 -10.77
CA VAL A 112 8.68 8.34 -9.71
C VAL A 112 8.78 7.27 -8.61
N GLY A 113 8.35 7.63 -7.41
CA GLY A 113 8.30 6.68 -6.30
C GLY A 113 7.23 5.60 -6.47
N PHE A 114 7.27 4.62 -5.58
CA PHE A 114 6.20 3.66 -5.39
C PHE A 114 6.06 3.27 -3.91
N ALA A 115 5.04 2.47 -3.61
CA ALA A 115 4.86 1.93 -2.27
C ALA A 115 4.47 0.45 -2.35
N THR A 116 4.83 -0.33 -1.34
CA THR A 116 4.47 -1.75 -1.18
C THR A 116 3.81 -1.95 0.18
N ASN A 117 3.12 -3.08 0.40
CA ASN A 117 2.67 -3.40 1.76
C ASN A 117 3.88 -3.67 2.65
N TYR A 118 3.84 -3.09 3.85
CA TYR A 118 4.83 -3.33 4.89
C TYR A 118 4.32 -4.35 5.88
N LEU A 119 4.98 -5.50 5.91
CA LEU A 119 4.56 -6.67 6.68
C LEU A 119 5.21 -6.66 8.07
N SER A 120 4.37 -6.82 9.08
CA SER A 120 4.75 -7.21 10.44
C SER A 120 4.77 -8.74 10.53
N ILE A 121 5.75 -9.26 11.26
CA ILE A 121 5.76 -10.66 11.70
C ILE A 121 5.80 -10.61 13.23
N ARG A 122 4.76 -11.11 13.87
CA ARG A 122 4.60 -11.10 15.32
C ARG A 122 4.23 -12.48 15.82
N LYS A 123 4.37 -12.73 17.12
CA LYS A 123 3.85 -13.95 17.73
C LYS A 123 2.44 -13.66 18.23
N GLU A 124 1.51 -14.54 17.87
CA GLU A 124 0.11 -14.48 18.32
C GLU A 124 -0.24 -15.79 19.03
N ALA A 125 -1.05 -15.69 20.08
CA ALA A 125 -1.68 -16.85 20.69
C ALA A 125 -2.72 -17.42 19.72
N ILE A 126 -2.69 -18.73 19.51
CA ILE A 126 -3.72 -19.43 18.73
C ILE A 126 -4.67 -20.13 19.71
N PRO A 127 -5.90 -19.63 19.92
CA PRO A 127 -6.82 -20.22 20.89
C PRO A 127 -7.15 -21.68 20.60
N SER A 128 -7.21 -22.06 19.31
CA SER A 128 -7.45 -23.46 18.90
C SER A 128 -6.27 -24.40 19.18
N GLU A 129 -5.11 -23.89 19.56
CA GLU A 129 -3.90 -24.66 19.88
C GLU A 129 -3.44 -24.41 21.32
N ASN A 130 -4.36 -24.31 22.27
CA ASN A 130 -4.05 -24.04 23.69
C ASN A 130 -3.18 -22.78 23.88
N ASP A 131 -3.49 -21.71 23.15
CA ASP A 131 -2.78 -20.43 23.19
C ASP A 131 -1.29 -20.50 22.84
N LYS A 132 -0.90 -21.53 22.08
CA LYS A 132 0.46 -21.65 21.55
C LYS A 132 0.83 -20.40 20.75
N GLN A 133 2.03 -19.91 21.03
CA GLN A 133 2.57 -18.69 20.41
C GLN A 133 3.18 -19.00 19.05
N GLU A 134 2.52 -18.55 17.98
CA GLU A 134 2.93 -18.83 16.62
C GLU A 134 3.16 -17.58 15.80
N LYS A 135 4.04 -17.69 14.78
CA LYS A 135 4.36 -16.56 13.92
C LYS A 135 3.19 -16.22 13.00
N TRP A 136 2.73 -14.98 13.09
CA TRP A 136 1.61 -14.41 12.36
C TRP A 136 2.03 -13.19 11.55
N ALA A 137 1.58 -13.11 10.30
CA ALA A 137 1.81 -11.96 9.43
C ALA A 137 0.64 -10.98 9.46
N GLY A 138 0.95 -9.68 9.46
CA GLY A 138 -0.05 -8.62 9.33
C GLY A 138 0.49 -7.47 8.50
N ILE A 139 -0.38 -6.76 7.78
CA ILE A 139 0.00 -5.50 7.15
C ILE A 139 -0.02 -4.41 8.23
N GLN A 140 1.12 -3.77 8.45
CA GLN A 140 1.26 -2.69 9.44
C GLN A 140 1.40 -1.29 8.80
N GLY A 141 1.19 -1.20 7.49
CA GLY A 141 1.29 0.03 6.72
C GLY A 141 1.94 -0.20 5.36
N ALA A 142 2.69 0.78 4.89
CA ALA A 142 3.36 0.72 3.59
C ALA A 142 4.83 1.12 3.67
N ALA A 143 5.67 0.50 2.84
CA ALA A 143 7.05 0.92 2.63
C ALA A 143 7.09 1.84 1.40
N LEU A 144 7.74 2.99 1.54
CA LEU A 144 7.88 4.00 0.49
C LEU A 144 9.22 3.83 -0.19
N TYR A 145 9.20 3.70 -1.50
CA TYR A 145 10.38 3.56 -2.34
C TYR A 145 10.54 4.77 -3.25
N GLN A 146 11.78 5.22 -3.37
CA GLN A 146 12.19 6.12 -4.44
C GLN A 146 13.32 5.43 -5.20
N GLU A 147 13.15 5.31 -6.52
CA GLU A 147 13.96 4.43 -7.35
C GLU A 147 13.95 3.00 -6.77
N ASP A 148 15.11 2.40 -6.53
CA ASP A 148 15.24 1.04 -6.02
C ASP A 148 15.39 0.97 -4.49
N LYS A 149 15.26 2.09 -3.76
CA LYS A 149 15.51 2.14 -2.30
C LYS A 149 14.27 2.49 -1.51
N MET A 150 14.05 1.76 -0.42
CA MET A 150 13.10 2.13 0.62
C MET A 150 13.64 3.35 1.38
N LYS A 151 12.84 4.42 1.45
CA LYS A 151 13.21 5.70 2.09
C LYS A 151 12.36 6.02 3.31
N GLY A 152 11.28 5.29 3.55
CA GLY A 152 10.42 5.51 4.70
C GLY A 152 9.24 4.56 4.76
N THR A 153 8.38 4.78 5.74
CA THR A 153 7.17 3.98 5.97
C THR A 153 5.97 4.87 6.24
N LEU A 154 4.78 4.37 5.93
CA LEU A 154 3.50 4.90 6.36
C LEU A 154 2.89 3.95 7.41
N ASN A 155 2.15 4.50 8.37
CA ASN A 155 1.30 3.71 9.26
C ASN A 155 0.07 3.16 8.50
N VAL A 156 -0.80 2.42 9.19
CA VAL A 156 -1.98 1.77 8.59
C VAL A 156 -2.97 2.78 8.02
N GLU A 157 -3.24 3.86 8.73
CA GLU A 157 -4.21 4.90 8.37
C GLU A 157 -3.75 5.66 7.11
N ASP A 158 -2.52 6.17 7.14
CA ASP A 158 -1.89 6.91 6.04
C ASP A 158 -1.75 6.03 4.80
N ALA A 159 -1.23 4.80 4.98
CA ALA A 159 -1.05 3.84 3.88
C ALA A 159 -2.37 3.52 3.17
N ARG A 160 -3.46 3.35 3.93
CA ARG A 160 -4.79 3.09 3.37
C ARG A 160 -5.31 4.28 2.58
N ALA A 161 -5.16 5.50 3.11
CA ALA A 161 -5.60 6.72 2.45
C ALA A 161 -4.85 6.95 1.13
N ILE A 162 -3.53 6.75 1.11
CA ILE A 162 -2.74 6.91 -0.12
C ILE A 162 -2.96 5.77 -1.12
N ALA A 163 -3.19 4.53 -0.68
CA ALA A 163 -3.54 3.41 -1.55
C ALA A 163 -4.88 3.64 -2.25
N TRP A 164 -5.86 4.19 -1.51
CA TRP A 164 -7.12 4.65 -2.09
C TRP A 164 -6.90 5.77 -3.09
N ALA A 165 -6.11 6.79 -2.75
CA ALA A 165 -5.78 7.87 -3.69
C ALA A 165 -5.02 7.38 -4.93
N ASN A 166 -4.25 6.30 -4.83
CA ASN A 166 -3.62 5.62 -5.97
C ASN A 166 -4.63 4.82 -6.83
N GLY A 167 -5.86 4.61 -6.33
CA GLY A 167 -6.97 3.99 -7.05
C GLY A 167 -7.09 2.49 -6.82
N ARG A 168 -6.41 1.95 -5.80
CA ARG A 168 -6.39 0.52 -5.49
C ARG A 168 -6.72 0.30 -4.02
N LEU A 169 -8.00 0.36 -3.67
CA LEU A 169 -8.50 -0.01 -2.34
C LEU A 169 -9.78 -0.84 -2.48
N GLY A 170 -9.80 -2.00 -1.83
CA GLY A 170 -10.96 -2.87 -1.70
C GLY A 170 -11.99 -2.33 -0.70
N LYS A 171 -13.07 -3.07 -0.49
CA LYS A 171 -14.10 -2.71 0.51
C LYS A 171 -13.47 -2.67 1.91
N GLN A 172 -13.71 -1.59 2.65
CA GLN A 172 -13.08 -1.37 3.96
C GLN A 172 -14.01 -0.61 4.90
N ALA A 173 -13.91 -0.91 6.20
CA ALA A 173 -14.62 -0.17 7.24
C ALA A 173 -13.78 1.01 7.74
N PHE A 174 -14.43 2.15 7.92
CA PHE A 174 -13.86 3.34 8.56
C PHE A 174 -14.69 3.69 9.78
N SER A 175 -14.01 4.01 10.87
CA SER A 175 -14.65 4.34 12.15
C SER A 175 -14.31 5.76 12.56
N VAL A 176 -15.28 6.40 13.21
CA VAL A 176 -15.12 7.72 13.84
C VAL A 176 -15.68 7.68 15.24
N THR A 177 -15.11 8.51 16.11
CA THR A 177 -15.55 8.69 17.48
C THR A 177 -15.84 10.17 17.74
N TRP A 178 -16.78 10.45 18.63
CA TRP A 178 -17.11 11.81 19.07
C TRP A 178 -17.54 11.80 20.54
N ASP A 179 -17.86 12.97 21.08
CA ASP A 179 -18.16 13.15 22.50
C ASP A 179 -17.06 12.54 23.39
N GLU A 180 -15.80 12.94 23.16
CA GLU A 180 -14.62 12.45 23.91
C GLU A 180 -14.44 10.92 23.86
N GLY A 181 -14.84 10.29 22.75
CA GLY A 181 -14.72 8.85 22.56
C GLY A 181 -15.85 8.02 23.16
N LYS A 182 -16.84 8.65 23.80
CA LYS A 182 -18.01 7.96 24.39
C LYS A 182 -18.99 7.46 23.31
N SER A 183 -18.98 8.10 22.14
CA SER A 183 -19.79 7.75 20.98
C SER A 183 -18.93 7.29 19.80
N ARG A 184 -19.45 6.37 18.99
CA ARG A 184 -18.72 5.73 17.88
C ARG A 184 -19.64 5.30 16.75
N ALA A 185 -19.15 5.38 15.52
CA ALA A 185 -19.76 4.78 14.35
C ALA A 185 -18.71 4.06 13.50
N SER A 186 -19.15 3.02 12.79
CA SER A 186 -18.36 2.36 11.75
C SER A 186 -19.18 2.27 10.47
N VAL A 187 -18.58 2.68 9.35
CA VAL A 187 -19.19 2.66 8.02
C VAL A 187 -18.38 1.74 7.12
N LEU A 188 -19.03 0.76 6.50
CA LEU A 188 -18.42 -0.13 5.51
C LEU A 188 -18.56 0.48 4.12
N PHE A 189 -17.46 1.00 3.57
CA PHE A 189 -17.45 1.53 2.21
C PHE A 189 -17.41 0.38 1.20
N ASN A 190 -18.43 0.34 0.34
CA ASN A 190 -18.56 -0.62 -0.75
C ASN A 190 -18.25 0.00 -2.12
N LYS A 191 -18.23 1.33 -2.21
CA LYS A 191 -17.92 2.10 -3.41
C LYS A 191 -16.85 3.13 -3.07
N LEU A 192 -15.62 2.86 -3.50
CA LEU A 192 -14.47 3.73 -3.33
C LEU A 192 -13.99 4.14 -4.71
N LYS A 193 -13.84 5.46 -4.93
CA LYS A 193 -13.30 6.01 -6.17
C LYS A 193 -12.24 7.05 -5.84
N ALA A 194 -11.20 7.09 -6.64
CA ALA A 194 -10.20 8.15 -6.61
C ALA A 194 -10.08 8.75 -8.01
N THR A 195 -9.90 10.06 -8.09
CA THR A 195 -9.60 10.77 -9.33
C THR A 195 -8.43 11.69 -9.08
N ARG A 196 -7.41 11.61 -9.93
CA ARG A 196 -6.26 12.50 -9.92
C ARG A 196 -6.31 13.35 -11.18
N LYS A 197 -6.16 14.66 -11.03
CA LYS A 197 -6.09 15.62 -12.13
C LYS A 197 -4.89 16.52 -11.95
N VAL A 198 -4.30 16.95 -13.05
CA VAL A 198 -3.26 17.98 -13.08
C VAL A 198 -3.72 19.10 -14.01
N LYS A 199 -3.47 20.33 -13.61
CA LYS A 199 -3.64 21.52 -14.46
C LYS A 199 -2.40 22.39 -14.34
N MET A 200 -2.03 23.06 -15.43
CA MET A 200 -0.95 24.04 -15.39
C MET A 200 -1.45 25.37 -14.82
N THR A 201 -0.69 25.95 -13.89
CA THR A 201 -0.94 27.29 -13.34
C THR A 201 0.27 28.19 -13.58
N LYS A 202 0.16 29.48 -13.26
CA LYS A 202 1.31 30.42 -13.33
C LYS A 202 2.48 30.01 -12.42
N LYS A 203 2.24 29.20 -11.38
CA LYS A 203 3.25 28.73 -10.42
C LYS A 203 3.76 27.31 -10.73
N GLY A 204 3.33 26.71 -11.86
CA GLY A 204 3.61 25.31 -12.21
C GLY A 204 2.38 24.40 -12.08
N PRO A 205 2.57 23.08 -12.20
CA PRO A 205 1.49 22.09 -12.11
C PRO A 205 0.84 22.07 -10.73
N GLN A 206 -0.49 22.14 -10.71
CA GLN A 206 -1.31 21.90 -9.53
C GLN A 206 -2.05 20.58 -9.69
N PHE A 207 -1.86 19.69 -8.72
CA PHE A 207 -2.53 18.40 -8.65
C PHE A 207 -3.77 18.47 -7.77
N MET A 208 -4.85 17.84 -8.21
CA MET A 208 -6.10 17.71 -7.47
C MET A 208 -6.42 16.23 -7.32
N ILE A 209 -6.47 15.77 -6.07
CA ILE A 209 -6.84 14.41 -5.69
C ILE A 209 -8.24 14.46 -5.09
N LYS A 210 -9.17 13.75 -5.74
CA LYS A 210 -10.55 13.63 -5.27
C LYS A 210 -10.82 12.21 -4.81
N LEU A 211 -11.21 12.06 -3.55
CA LEU A 211 -11.67 10.79 -2.99
C LEU A 211 -13.18 10.82 -2.84
N TYR A 212 -13.84 9.78 -3.36
CA TYR A 212 -15.28 9.59 -3.22
C TYR A 212 -15.57 8.23 -2.61
N ALA A 213 -16.31 8.21 -1.50
CA ALA A 213 -16.77 6.99 -0.86
C ALA A 213 -18.28 6.99 -0.66
N SER A 214 -18.88 5.82 -0.77
CA SER A 214 -20.21 5.56 -0.27
C SER A 214 -20.25 4.19 0.43
N GLY A 215 -21.04 4.09 1.49
CA GLY A 215 -21.11 2.87 2.29
C GLY A 215 -22.22 2.87 3.32
N ASN A 216 -22.42 1.70 3.93
CA ASN A 216 -23.49 1.48 4.91
C ASN A 216 -22.97 1.65 6.33
N LEU A 217 -23.76 2.29 7.18
CA LEU A 217 -23.51 2.30 8.62
C LEU A 217 -23.69 0.88 9.17
N ILE A 218 -22.62 0.29 9.71
CA ILE A 218 -22.61 -1.09 10.24
C ILE A 218 -22.59 -1.14 11.77
N TYR A 219 -22.27 -0.02 12.42
CA TYR A 219 -22.27 0.09 13.87
C TYR A 219 -22.53 1.53 14.28
N LYS A 220 -23.36 1.75 15.31
CA LYS A 220 -23.52 3.04 15.99
C LYS A 220 -23.68 2.88 17.49
N LYS A 221 -23.07 3.81 18.23
CA LYS A 221 -23.32 4.11 19.63
C LYS A 221 -23.27 5.62 19.79
N ASP A 222 -24.37 6.23 20.21
CA ASP A 222 -24.43 7.67 20.49
C ASP A 222 -24.97 7.92 21.90
N THR A 223 -24.15 8.49 22.77
CA THR A 223 -24.55 8.72 24.18
C THR A 223 -25.51 9.88 24.35
N LYS A 224 -25.57 10.80 23.38
CA LYS A 224 -26.49 11.96 23.41
C LYS A 224 -27.83 11.70 22.73
N LYS A 225 -28.07 10.48 22.22
CA LYS A 225 -29.31 10.05 21.57
C LYS A 225 -29.80 11.02 20.46
N ARG A 226 -28.87 11.56 19.68
CA ARG A 226 -29.16 12.38 18.50
C ARG A 226 -30.00 11.57 17.50
N ASN A 227 -30.81 12.26 16.69
CA ASN A 227 -31.61 11.59 15.67
C ASN A 227 -30.73 11.13 14.49
N ASP A 228 -31.29 10.29 13.61
CA ASP A 228 -30.53 9.69 12.52
C ASP A 228 -30.01 10.72 11.50
N THR A 229 -30.76 11.79 11.23
CA THR A 229 -30.32 12.88 10.32
C THR A 229 -29.10 13.61 10.88
N GLU A 230 -29.15 13.99 12.15
CA GLU A 230 -28.05 14.65 12.85
C GLU A 230 -26.81 13.75 12.90
N LEU A 231 -27.00 12.47 13.23
CA LEU A 231 -25.91 11.49 13.27
C LEU A 231 -25.30 11.25 11.90
N THR A 232 -26.11 11.12 10.84
CA THR A 232 -25.62 10.94 9.47
C THR A 232 -24.72 12.10 9.09
N HIS A 233 -25.17 13.34 9.33
CA HIS A 233 -24.40 14.53 9.01
C HIS A 233 -23.09 14.60 9.81
N LEU A 234 -23.16 14.33 11.12
CA LEU A 234 -21.99 14.31 12.00
C LEU A 234 -20.97 13.25 11.57
N ILE A 235 -21.40 12.00 11.39
CA ILE A 235 -20.54 10.88 10.97
C ILE A 235 -19.91 11.19 9.62
N THR A 236 -20.69 11.69 8.66
CA THR A 236 -20.19 12.08 7.33
C THR A 236 -19.12 13.15 7.44
N LYS A 237 -19.34 14.21 8.24
CA LYS A 237 -18.37 15.28 8.45
C LYS A 237 -17.08 14.74 9.06
N LEU A 238 -17.18 13.95 10.14
CA LEU A 238 -16.03 13.35 10.81
C LEU A 238 -15.24 12.41 9.89
N LEU A 239 -15.91 11.61 9.08
CA LEU A 239 -15.26 10.73 8.11
C LEU A 239 -14.50 11.52 7.04
N ASN A 240 -15.11 12.59 6.49
CA ASN A 240 -14.42 13.45 5.53
C ASN A 240 -13.14 14.06 6.14
N SER A 241 -13.26 14.67 7.33
CA SER A 241 -12.10 15.26 8.02
C SER A 241 -11.02 14.22 8.31
N LYS A 242 -11.39 13.05 8.84
CA LYS A 242 -10.44 11.98 9.12
C LYS A 242 -9.71 11.50 7.85
N ILE A 243 -10.43 11.26 6.76
CA ILE A 243 -9.82 10.77 5.50
C ILE A 243 -8.91 11.85 4.90
N GLU A 244 -9.30 13.12 5.00
CA GLU A 244 -8.47 14.25 4.54
C GLU A 244 -7.19 14.39 5.36
N GLU A 245 -7.28 14.23 6.69
CA GLU A 245 -6.14 14.21 7.60
C GLU A 245 -5.19 13.04 7.30
N ASP A 246 -5.72 11.82 7.22
CA ASP A 246 -4.96 10.60 6.93
C ASP A 246 -4.22 10.73 5.57
N LEU A 247 -4.90 11.24 4.52
CA LEU A 247 -4.27 11.44 3.20
C LEU A 247 -3.25 12.59 3.23
N SER A 248 -3.51 13.66 3.95
CA SER A 248 -2.58 14.80 4.08
C SER A 248 -1.31 14.40 4.82
N SER A 249 -1.45 13.60 5.89
CA SER A 249 -0.32 13.00 6.61
C SER A 249 0.50 12.11 5.70
N ALA A 250 -0.17 11.21 4.96
CA ALA A 250 0.48 10.34 4.01
C ALA A 250 1.28 11.11 2.95
N ILE A 251 0.67 12.13 2.32
CA ILE A 251 1.33 12.98 1.31
C ILE A 251 2.51 13.76 1.92
N THR A 252 2.39 14.21 3.16
CA THR A 252 3.49 14.89 3.85
C THR A 252 4.68 13.95 4.00
N MET A 253 4.45 12.71 4.40
CA MET A 253 5.51 11.71 4.55
C MET A 253 6.10 11.30 3.20
N THR A 254 5.29 11.12 2.16
CA THR A 254 5.81 10.81 0.81
C THR A 254 6.66 11.95 0.27
N LYS A 255 6.22 13.21 0.43
CA LYS A 255 7.01 14.38 0.06
C LYS A 255 8.32 14.44 0.83
N ARG A 256 8.29 14.22 2.16
CA ARG A 256 9.49 14.24 3.02
C ARG A 256 10.59 13.31 2.49
N VAL A 257 10.23 12.13 2.01
CA VAL A 257 11.16 11.13 1.48
C VAL A 257 11.36 11.19 -0.03
N GLY A 258 10.73 12.16 -0.71
CA GLY A 258 10.83 12.36 -2.16
C GLY A 258 10.16 11.27 -3.00
N ALA A 259 9.36 10.39 -2.41
CA ALA A 259 8.77 9.23 -3.07
C ALA A 259 7.35 9.54 -3.57
N ASP A 260 7.18 9.79 -4.87
CA ASP A 260 5.87 10.01 -5.48
C ASP A 260 5.05 8.71 -5.61
N ALA A 261 4.54 8.20 -4.48
CA ALA A 261 3.74 6.97 -4.43
C ALA A 261 2.37 7.07 -5.12
N LEU A 262 1.94 8.29 -5.50
CA LEU A 262 0.70 8.55 -6.24
C LEU A 262 0.90 8.60 -7.76
N LYS A 263 2.15 8.50 -8.22
CA LYS A 263 2.53 8.56 -9.64
C LYS A 263 2.03 9.84 -10.31
N LEU A 264 2.11 10.97 -9.60
CA LEU A 264 1.76 12.29 -10.10
C LEU A 264 2.70 12.72 -11.23
N GLY A 265 3.97 12.31 -11.20
CA GLY A 265 4.94 12.54 -12.28
C GLY A 265 4.49 11.89 -13.58
N THR A 266 4.08 10.61 -13.53
CA THR A 266 3.51 9.91 -14.70
C THR A 266 2.22 10.58 -15.21
N LEU A 267 1.38 11.11 -14.31
CA LEU A 267 0.20 11.87 -14.72
C LEU A 267 0.58 13.18 -15.43
N LEU A 268 1.63 13.84 -14.95
CA LEU A 268 2.17 15.06 -15.53
C LEU A 268 2.83 14.79 -16.89
N GLU A 269 3.62 13.72 -17.01
CA GLU A 269 4.17 13.22 -18.27
C GLU A 269 3.07 13.03 -19.31
N TRP A 270 1.98 12.35 -18.93
CA TRP A 270 0.89 12.07 -19.86
C TRP A 270 0.13 13.33 -20.32
N LYS A 271 -0.05 14.31 -19.43
CA LYS A 271 -0.84 15.53 -19.72
C LYS A 271 -0.02 16.69 -20.29
N TYR A 272 1.24 16.81 -19.88
CA TYR A 272 2.14 17.92 -20.19
C TYR A 272 3.58 17.41 -20.44
N PRO A 273 3.81 16.58 -21.47
CA PRO A 273 5.09 15.89 -21.69
C PRO A 273 6.28 16.86 -21.90
N GLY A 274 6.04 18.01 -22.53
CA GLY A 274 7.07 19.03 -22.71
C GLY A 274 7.57 19.65 -21.39
N TYR A 275 6.67 19.83 -20.41
CA TYR A 275 7.06 20.30 -19.08
C TYR A 275 7.75 19.19 -18.30
N TRP A 276 7.23 17.96 -18.38
CA TRP A 276 7.82 16.78 -17.75
C TRP A 276 9.27 16.56 -18.17
N LYS A 277 9.58 16.66 -19.47
CA LYS A 277 10.94 16.49 -20.00
C LYS A 277 11.98 17.38 -19.30
N ASN A 278 11.58 18.56 -18.84
CA ASN A 278 12.47 19.52 -18.19
C ASN A 278 12.69 19.26 -16.70
N ILE A 279 11.82 18.47 -16.04
CA ILE A 279 11.86 18.27 -14.59
C ILE A 279 12.04 16.80 -14.19
N GLN A 280 11.91 15.85 -15.11
CA GLN A 280 11.88 14.42 -14.80
C GLN A 280 13.15 13.91 -14.10
N GLU A 281 14.31 14.51 -14.41
CA GLU A 281 15.59 14.18 -13.77
C GLU A 281 15.60 14.59 -12.28
N ASP A 282 14.97 15.72 -11.96
CA ASP A 282 14.91 16.28 -10.61
C ASP A 282 13.53 16.07 -9.97
N TRP A 283 12.72 15.14 -10.50
CA TRP A 283 11.31 15.01 -10.10
C TRP A 283 11.15 14.78 -8.61
N SER A 284 12.01 13.96 -8.00
CA SER A 284 11.95 13.68 -6.56
C SER A 284 12.11 14.96 -5.72
N GLU A 285 13.03 15.85 -6.09
CA GLU A 285 13.27 17.10 -5.39
C GLU A 285 12.18 18.15 -5.69
N TYR A 286 11.68 18.19 -6.92
CA TYR A 286 10.50 18.98 -7.29
C TYR A 286 9.26 18.55 -6.49
N TYR A 287 9.02 17.23 -6.40
CA TYR A 287 7.92 16.64 -5.66
C TYR A 287 8.00 17.01 -4.17
N LYS A 288 9.19 16.91 -3.57
CA LYS A 288 9.41 17.24 -2.17
C LYS A 288 9.10 18.70 -1.84
N ASN A 289 9.64 19.64 -2.63
CA ASN A 289 9.65 21.06 -2.24
C ASN A 289 8.60 21.93 -2.94
N GLN A 290 8.21 21.59 -4.17
CA GLN A 290 7.47 22.50 -5.05
C GLN A 290 6.09 21.98 -5.45
N SER A 291 5.81 20.69 -5.32
CA SER A 291 4.50 20.15 -5.74
C SER A 291 3.34 20.78 -4.97
N ASP A 292 2.39 21.35 -5.70
CA ASP A 292 1.11 21.85 -5.17
C ASP A 292 0.03 20.76 -5.31
N ILE A 293 -0.30 20.12 -4.19
CA ILE A 293 -1.26 19.02 -4.13
C ILE A 293 -2.47 19.48 -3.30
N ARG A 294 -3.65 19.38 -3.90
CA ARG A 294 -4.94 19.70 -3.29
C ARG A 294 -5.76 18.44 -3.12
N ILE A 295 -6.39 18.30 -1.97
CA ILE A 295 -7.23 17.16 -1.62
C ILE A 295 -8.67 17.61 -1.56
N GLN A 296 -9.58 16.74 -2.01
CA GLN A 296 -11.01 16.90 -1.80
C GLN A 296 -11.62 15.54 -1.49
N THR A 297 -12.32 15.44 -0.37
CA THR A 297 -13.05 14.22 0.01
C THR A 297 -14.55 14.44 -0.13
N LYS A 298 -15.27 13.38 -0.52
CA LYS A 298 -16.72 13.31 -0.42
C LYS A 298 -17.11 11.91 0.05
N VAL A 299 -17.79 11.86 1.19
CA VAL A 299 -18.33 10.62 1.78
C VAL A 299 -19.85 10.71 1.79
N ASP A 300 -20.51 9.66 1.32
CA ASP A 300 -21.96 9.49 1.41
C ASP A 300 -22.27 8.28 2.31
N VAL A 301 -22.79 8.53 3.52
CA VAL A 301 -23.19 7.48 4.47
C VAL A 301 -24.64 7.09 4.23
N ILE A 302 -24.89 5.80 4.01
CA ILE A 302 -26.22 5.22 3.82
C ILE A 302 -26.66 4.55 5.12
N TYR A 303 -27.82 4.96 5.63
CA TYR A 303 -28.51 4.25 6.69
C TYR A 303 -29.36 3.15 6.03
N THR A 304 -28.96 1.90 6.21
CA THR A 304 -29.85 0.78 5.90
C THR A 304 -30.67 0.50 7.17
N THR A 305 -31.90 0.99 7.21
CA THR A 305 -32.92 0.53 8.16
C THR A 305 -33.37 -0.87 7.78
N ASN A 306 -32.46 -1.85 7.88
CA ASN A 306 -32.80 -3.26 7.87
C ASN A 306 -31.96 -3.91 8.97
N GLN A 307 -32.39 -3.71 10.21
CA GLN A 307 -32.25 -4.74 11.23
C GLN A 307 -33.65 -5.31 11.48
N PRO A 308 -33.81 -6.65 11.47
CA PRO A 308 -35.09 -7.32 11.75
C PRO A 308 -35.60 -7.05 13.16
#